data_AF-A0A9W7A7C2-F1
#
_entry.id   AF-A0A9W7A7C2-F1
#
_cell.length_a   1.000
_cell.length_b   1.000
_cell.length_c   1.000
_cell.angle_alpha   90.00
_cell.angle_beta   90.00
_cell.angle_gamma   90.00
#
_symmetry.space_group_name_H-M   'P 1'
#
loop_
_entity.id
_entity.type
_entity.pdbx_description
1 polymer ?
#
loop_
_entity_poly.entity_id
_entity_poly.type
_entity_poly.pdbx_seq_one_letter_code
_entity_poly.pdbx_strand_id
1 'polypeptide(L)'
;MSGAHRNSSYRKALQTATAPPLSSTHLLARVCQSRGGNILEITLPNLPEPQLALLPSKFKNLIWVKRNDYLVVTAASETGGDDKVKVNYLVEHICTKSDNLHYFKSGSWPSSFSAPTSTSSSPPPPSGSGTSSDGIVYSSHVSNVETAPTEEYEEGYEDEEGEFETIETDMSGLMMNTNRRKKNIESESESDSD
;
A
#
# COMPACT_ATOMS: atom_id res chain seq x y z
N MET A 1 -26.92 8.17 -4.08
CA MET A 1 -25.60 8.67 -4.52
C MET A 1 -24.93 7.60 -5.38
N SER A 2 -25.02 7.68 -6.72
CA SER A 2 -24.69 6.61 -7.68
C SER A 2 -23.27 6.71 -8.31
N GLY A 3 -22.31 7.28 -7.57
CA GLY A 3 -20.95 7.54 -8.08
C GLY A 3 -19.92 6.45 -7.79
N ALA A 4 -20.18 5.53 -6.85
CA ALA A 4 -19.18 4.60 -6.33
C ALA A 4 -18.65 3.59 -7.36
N HIS A 5 -19.46 3.21 -8.36
CA HIS A 5 -19.09 2.17 -9.34
C HIS A 5 -18.26 2.67 -10.53
N ARG A 6 -18.23 3.98 -10.80
CA ARG A 6 -17.65 4.51 -12.06
C ARG A 6 -16.12 4.41 -12.10
N ASN A 7 -15.46 4.43 -10.94
CA ASN A 7 -13.99 4.45 -10.86
C ASN A 7 -13.36 3.07 -10.62
N SER A 8 -14.17 2.01 -10.45
CA SER A 8 -13.67 0.67 -10.16
C SER A 8 -12.87 0.08 -11.33
N SER A 9 -13.38 0.21 -12.56
CA SER A 9 -12.70 -0.32 -13.75
C SER A 9 -11.40 0.42 -14.05
N TYR A 10 -11.38 1.76 -13.92
CA TYR A 10 -10.18 2.56 -14.18
C TYR A 10 -9.08 2.27 -13.14
N ARG A 11 -9.45 2.16 -11.85
CA ARG A 11 -8.51 1.75 -10.80
C ARG A 11 -7.91 0.37 -11.10
N LYS A 12 -8.75 -0.60 -11.48
CA LYS A 12 -8.29 -1.96 -11.84
C LYS A 12 -7.32 -1.91 -13.02
N ALA A 13 -7.64 -1.16 -14.07
CA ALA A 13 -6.76 -1.01 -15.23
C ALA A 13 -5.38 -0.45 -14.88
N LEU A 14 -5.30 0.50 -13.96
CA LEU A 14 -4.01 1.06 -13.50
C LEU A 14 -3.17 0.07 -12.68
N GLN A 15 -3.80 -0.87 -11.98
CA GLN A 15 -3.12 -1.89 -11.16
C GLN A 15 -2.77 -3.15 -11.96
N THR A 16 -3.56 -3.49 -12.97
CA THR A 16 -3.34 -4.64 -13.87
C THR A 16 -2.38 -4.30 -15.01
N ALA A 17 -2.10 -3.01 -15.26
CA ALA A 17 -1.14 -2.59 -16.25
C ALA A 17 0.22 -3.28 -16.01
N THR A 18 0.76 -3.88 -17.07
CA THR A 18 2.07 -4.54 -17.03
C THR A 18 3.16 -3.53 -16.72
N ALA A 19 3.99 -3.84 -15.72
CA ALA A 19 5.08 -2.97 -15.34
C ALA A 19 6.13 -2.86 -16.46
N PRO A 20 6.62 -1.65 -16.77
CA PRO A 20 7.60 -1.45 -17.83
C PRO A 20 8.96 -2.08 -17.47
N PRO A 21 9.76 -2.55 -18.45
CA PRO A 21 11.09 -3.08 -18.17
C PRO A 21 12.01 -1.98 -17.62
N LEU A 22 12.78 -2.31 -16.57
CA LEU A 22 13.80 -1.41 -16.03
C LEU A 22 14.89 -1.21 -17.08
N SER A 23 15.10 0.04 -17.48
CA SER A 23 15.99 0.44 -18.58
C SER A 23 16.77 1.68 -18.15
N SER A 24 17.61 2.24 -19.02
CA SER A 24 18.37 3.46 -18.71
C SER A 24 17.47 4.65 -18.34
N THR A 25 16.25 4.68 -18.88
CA THR A 25 15.25 5.73 -18.63
C THR A 25 14.40 5.47 -17.38
N HIS A 26 14.11 4.19 -17.10
CA HIS A 26 13.18 3.76 -16.06
C HIS A 26 13.92 3.15 -14.88
N LEU A 27 13.83 3.78 -13.73
CA LEU A 27 14.50 3.38 -12.51
C LEU A 27 13.49 2.85 -11.47
N LEU A 28 13.86 1.78 -10.79
CA LEU A 28 13.09 1.31 -9.63
C LEU A 28 13.41 2.18 -8.41
N ALA A 29 12.38 2.70 -7.75
CA ALA A 29 12.52 3.52 -6.55
C ALA A 29 11.66 2.99 -5.41
N ARG A 30 12.10 3.20 -4.17
CA ARG A 30 11.33 2.86 -2.96
C ARG A 30 10.76 4.12 -2.33
N VAL A 31 9.50 4.11 -1.95
CA VAL A 31 8.83 5.25 -1.30
C VAL A 31 9.25 5.34 0.17
N CYS A 32 9.74 6.50 0.57
CA CYS A 32 10.05 6.82 1.97
C CYS A 32 8.83 7.41 2.67
N GLN A 33 8.25 8.47 2.09
CA GLN A 33 7.09 9.17 2.67
C GLN A 33 6.41 10.05 1.64
N SER A 34 5.17 10.45 1.89
CA SER A 34 4.49 11.50 1.12
C SER A 34 4.83 12.87 1.68
N ARG A 35 5.17 13.85 0.83
CA ARG A 35 5.37 15.25 1.21
C ARG A 35 4.08 16.08 1.21
N GLY A 36 2.96 15.45 0.87
CA GLY A 36 1.67 16.09 0.71
C GLY A 36 1.33 16.34 -0.76
N GLY A 37 0.04 16.50 -1.04
CA GLY A 37 -0.46 16.64 -2.42
C GLY A 37 -0.06 15.43 -3.28
N ASN A 38 0.60 15.72 -4.40
CA ASN A 38 1.04 14.72 -5.37
C ASN A 38 2.57 14.47 -5.31
N ILE A 39 3.25 14.86 -4.22
CA ILE A 39 4.71 14.73 -4.13
C ILE A 39 5.08 13.61 -3.15
N LEU A 40 5.94 12.71 -3.63
CA LEU A 40 6.48 11.59 -2.89
C LEU A 40 7.98 11.79 -2.69
N GLU A 41 8.46 11.39 -1.53
CA GLU A 41 9.87 11.23 -1.25
C GLU A 41 10.26 9.78 -1.51
N ILE A 42 11.24 9.59 -2.39
CA ILE A 42 11.68 8.29 -2.87
C ILE A 42 13.18 8.12 -2.65
N THR A 43 13.63 6.89 -2.41
CA THR A 43 15.05 6.52 -2.43
C THR A 43 15.32 5.68 -3.67
N LEU A 44 16.35 6.10 -4.41
CA LEU A 44 16.84 5.38 -5.58
C LEU A 44 17.95 4.41 -5.16
N PRO A 45 18.19 3.34 -5.92
CA PRO A 45 19.29 2.43 -5.62
C PRO A 45 20.67 3.08 -5.81
N ASN A 46 20.75 4.10 -6.67
CA ASN A 46 21.98 4.81 -7.02
C ASN A 46 22.33 5.95 -6.06
N LEU A 47 21.35 6.45 -5.30
CA LEU A 47 21.50 7.63 -4.44
C LEU A 47 20.95 7.32 -3.04
N PRO A 48 21.76 7.46 -1.98
CA PRO A 48 21.27 7.23 -0.62
C PRO A 48 20.32 8.33 -0.15
N GLU A 49 20.45 9.54 -0.69
CA GLU A 49 19.61 10.67 -0.32
C GLU A 49 18.21 10.58 -0.94
N PRO A 50 17.17 10.93 -0.17
CA PRO A 50 15.82 10.95 -0.67
C PRO A 50 15.63 12.02 -1.75
N GLN A 51 14.94 11.65 -2.82
CA GLN A 51 14.61 12.51 -3.95
C GLN A 51 13.11 12.76 -4.00
N LEU A 52 12.71 13.85 -4.64
CA LEU A 52 11.30 14.17 -4.84
C LEU A 52 10.81 13.64 -6.17
N ALA A 53 9.67 12.93 -6.13
CA ALA A 53 8.94 12.44 -7.29
C ALA A 53 7.52 13.00 -7.33
N LEU A 54 7.07 13.40 -8.52
CA LEU A 54 5.69 13.80 -8.75
C LEU A 54 4.87 12.59 -9.16
N LEU A 55 3.76 12.38 -8.46
CA LEU A 55 2.73 11.41 -8.80
C LEU A 55 1.81 12.02 -9.87
N PRO A 56 1.71 11.44 -11.08
CA PRO A 56 0.81 11.93 -12.10
C PRO A 56 -0.66 12.00 -11.64
N SER A 57 -1.39 12.96 -12.20
CA SER A 57 -2.81 13.17 -11.90
C SER A 57 -3.69 11.95 -12.18
N LYS A 58 -3.30 11.08 -13.14
CA LYS A 58 -3.99 9.81 -13.44
C LYS A 58 -4.10 8.85 -12.24
N PHE A 59 -3.22 8.98 -11.23
CA PHE A 59 -3.26 8.16 -10.03
C PHE A 59 -3.95 8.85 -8.84
N LYS A 60 -4.22 10.15 -8.95
CA LYS A 60 -4.77 10.97 -7.86
C LYS A 60 -6.14 10.43 -7.43
N ASN A 61 -6.35 10.27 -6.13
CA ASN A 61 -7.57 9.72 -5.51
C ASN A 61 -7.93 8.28 -5.90
N LEU A 62 -7.12 7.63 -6.73
CA LEU A 62 -7.37 6.28 -7.23
C LEU A 62 -6.50 5.26 -6.53
N ILE A 63 -5.21 5.55 -6.35
CA ILE A 63 -4.28 4.63 -5.71
C ILE A 63 -3.66 5.31 -4.49
N TRP A 64 -3.53 4.56 -3.40
CA TRP A 64 -2.89 5.03 -2.17
C TRP A 64 -1.51 4.39 -2.07
N VAL A 65 -0.49 5.20 -2.31
CA VAL A 65 0.92 4.80 -2.19
C VAL A 65 1.35 4.94 -0.73
N LYS A 66 1.95 3.90 -0.17
CA LYS A 66 2.42 3.87 1.24
C LYS A 66 3.95 3.89 1.32
N ARG A 67 4.49 4.04 2.52
CA ARG A 67 5.92 3.86 2.78
C ARG A 67 6.34 2.41 2.47
N ASN A 68 7.54 2.25 1.93
CA ASN A 68 8.13 0.99 1.46
C ASN A 68 7.40 0.37 0.27
N ASP A 69 6.57 1.14 -0.43
CA ASP A 69 6.05 0.73 -1.73
C ASP A 69 7.12 0.96 -2.81
N TYR A 70 7.04 0.19 -3.90
CA TYR A 70 8.00 0.28 -4.99
C TYR A 70 7.33 0.89 -6.22
N LEU A 71 8.07 1.78 -6.89
CA LEU A 71 7.58 2.53 -8.03
C LEU A 71 8.61 2.48 -9.17
N VAL A 72 8.14 2.58 -10.40
CA VAL A 72 9.00 2.87 -11.54
C VAL A 72 8.93 4.37 -11.82
N VAL A 73 10.10 5.01 -11.86
CA VAL A 73 10.23 6.44 -12.06
C VAL A 73 11.13 6.75 -13.25
N THR A 74 10.83 7.85 -13.92
CA THR A 74 11.62 8.39 -15.02
C THR A 74 12.19 9.75 -14.59
N ALA A 75 13.42 10.05 -15.00
CA ALA A 75 14.04 11.35 -14.70
C ALA A 75 13.21 12.48 -15.33
N ALA A 76 12.83 13.48 -14.53
CA ALA A 76 12.12 14.65 -15.03
C ALA A 76 13.14 15.58 -15.71
N SER A 77 13.30 15.45 -17.02
CA SER A 77 14.02 16.44 -17.82
C SER A 77 13.17 17.70 -17.88
N GLU A 78 13.42 18.66 -16.97
CA GLU A 78 12.95 20.06 -16.95
C GLU A 78 11.68 20.35 -17.77
N THR A 79 10.59 19.60 -17.56
CA THR A 79 9.35 19.84 -18.30
C THR A 79 8.38 20.53 -17.37
N GLY A 80 8.43 21.86 -17.45
CA GLY A 80 7.25 22.72 -17.56
C GLY A 80 6.18 22.54 -16.51
N GLY A 81 6.32 23.28 -15.42
CA GLY A 81 5.23 23.62 -14.52
C GLY A 81 5.71 24.72 -13.60
N ASP A 82 5.15 25.91 -13.77
CA ASP A 82 5.36 27.09 -12.93
C ASP A 82 5.06 26.78 -11.46
N ASP A 83 5.98 26.15 -10.72
CA ASP A 83 5.85 26.04 -9.28
C ASP A 83 7.19 25.73 -8.60
N LYS A 84 7.36 26.37 -7.45
CA LYS A 84 8.60 26.62 -6.71
C LYS A 84 9.30 25.38 -6.13
N VAL A 85 9.00 24.17 -6.61
CA VAL A 85 9.50 22.90 -6.09
C VAL A 85 10.23 22.13 -7.19
N LYS A 86 11.54 21.96 -7.02
CA LYS A 86 12.38 21.13 -7.88
C LYS A 86 12.03 19.65 -7.67
N VAL A 87 11.15 19.12 -8.52
CA VAL A 87 10.90 17.68 -8.59
C VAL A 87 11.87 17.05 -9.58
N ASN A 88 12.57 16.00 -9.17
CA ASN A 88 13.62 15.38 -9.97
C ASN A 88 13.12 14.19 -10.79
N TYR A 89 12.00 13.57 -10.39
CA TYR A 89 11.48 12.33 -10.99
C TYR A 89 9.97 12.37 -11.21
N LEU A 90 9.50 11.62 -12.19
CA LEU A 90 8.07 11.42 -12.47
C LEU A 90 7.72 9.93 -12.32
N VAL A 91 6.64 9.65 -11.59
CA VAL A 91 6.17 8.27 -11.37
C VAL A 91 5.43 7.77 -12.60
N GLU A 92 5.91 6.70 -13.23
CA GLU A 92 5.27 6.15 -14.43
C GLU A 92 4.32 5.01 -14.09
N HIS A 93 4.76 4.12 -13.21
CA HIS A 93 4.06 2.91 -12.79
C HIS A 93 4.20 2.66 -11.29
N ILE A 94 3.15 2.11 -10.68
CA ILE A 94 3.12 1.73 -9.27
C ILE A 94 3.24 0.22 -9.21
N CYS A 95 4.32 -0.31 -8.63
CA CYS A 95 4.60 -1.74 -8.66
C CYS A 95 3.67 -2.49 -7.71
N THR A 96 2.99 -3.51 -8.23
CA THR A 96 2.25 -4.47 -7.42
C THR A 96 3.18 -5.55 -6.87
N LYS A 97 2.67 -6.41 -5.98
CA LYS A 97 3.43 -7.54 -5.43
C LYS A 97 3.93 -8.50 -6.52
N SER A 98 3.13 -8.73 -7.57
CA SER A 98 3.51 -9.55 -8.72
C SER A 98 4.64 -8.91 -9.52
N ASP A 99 4.60 -7.59 -9.71
CA ASP A 99 5.63 -6.85 -10.45
C ASP A 99 6.97 -6.92 -9.71
N ASN A 100 6.95 -6.72 -8.39
CA ASN A 100 8.15 -6.82 -7.56
C ASN A 100 8.79 -8.21 -7.67
N LEU A 101 7.98 -9.27 -7.66
CA LEU A 101 8.46 -10.63 -7.84
C LEU A 101 9.01 -10.87 -9.26
N HIS A 102 8.39 -10.26 -10.28
CA HIS A 102 8.89 -10.32 -11.66
C HIS A 102 10.28 -9.67 -11.77
N TYR A 103 10.47 -8.46 -11.23
CA TYR A 103 11.79 -7.80 -11.23
C TYR A 103 12.84 -8.53 -10.40
N PHE A 104 12.42 -9.17 -9.31
CA PHE A 104 13.29 -10.02 -8.51
C PHE A 104 13.77 -11.24 -9.31
N LYS A 105 12.84 -11.93 -9.99
CA LYS A 105 13.15 -13.10 -10.83
C LYS A 105 13.94 -12.75 -12.09
N SER A 106 13.72 -11.57 -12.66
CA SER A 106 14.45 -11.11 -13.85
C SER A 106 15.88 -10.66 -13.55
N GLY A 107 16.29 -10.63 -12.28
CA GLY A 107 17.61 -10.14 -11.85
C GLY A 107 17.77 -8.63 -11.96
N SER A 108 16.70 -7.88 -12.23
CA SER A 108 16.72 -6.42 -12.34
C SER A 108 16.48 -5.72 -10.99
N TRP A 109 16.39 -6.48 -9.90
CA TRP A 109 16.20 -5.95 -8.56
C TRP A 109 17.51 -5.41 -7.97
N PRO A 110 17.55 -4.15 -7.51
CA PRO A 110 18.78 -3.57 -6.99
C PRO A 110 19.10 -4.10 -5.58
N SER A 111 20.37 -4.43 -5.36
CA SER A 111 20.85 -4.99 -4.09
C SER A 111 20.62 -4.07 -2.88
N SER A 112 20.59 -2.75 -3.09
CA SER A 112 20.36 -1.74 -2.04
C SER A 112 19.03 -1.90 -1.32
N PHE A 113 18.04 -2.59 -1.92
CA PHE A 113 16.73 -2.83 -1.31
C PHE A 113 16.60 -4.18 -0.61
N SER A 114 17.54 -5.11 -0.81
CA SER A 114 17.48 -6.47 -0.24
C SER A 114 18.03 -6.55 1.20
N ALA A 115 18.76 -5.54 1.67
CA ALA A 115 19.34 -5.59 3.00
C ALA A 115 18.28 -5.22 4.06
N PRO A 116 17.94 -6.12 5.01
CA PRO A 116 17.25 -5.70 6.21
C PRO A 116 18.24 -4.81 6.98
N THR A 117 17.91 -3.53 7.13
CA THR A 117 18.63 -2.58 7.99
C THR A 117 18.55 -3.03 9.44
N SER A 118 19.38 -4.01 9.77
CA SER A 118 19.65 -4.55 11.11
C SER A 118 20.82 -3.76 11.66
N THR A 119 20.66 -2.45 11.79
CA THR A 119 21.58 -1.61 12.57
C THR A 119 20.78 -0.98 13.71
N SER A 120 20.12 -1.85 14.49
CA SER A 120 19.80 -1.54 15.87
C SER A 120 21.10 -1.70 16.66
N SER A 121 21.64 -0.59 17.15
CA SER A 121 22.69 -0.56 18.16
C SER A 121 22.38 -1.54 19.29
N SER A 122 23.19 -2.60 19.43
CA SER A 122 23.11 -3.48 20.60
C SER A 122 23.83 -2.81 21.76
N PRO A 123 23.18 -2.50 22.90
CA PRO A 123 23.91 -2.41 24.16
C PRO A 123 24.34 -3.84 24.58
N PRO A 124 25.49 -4.00 25.26
CA PRO A 124 25.91 -5.31 25.77
C PRO A 124 24.99 -5.74 26.93
N PRO A 125 24.62 -7.03 27.05
CA PRO A 125 23.85 -7.50 28.20
C PRO A 125 24.74 -7.56 29.45
N PRO A 126 24.32 -6.98 30.59
CA PRO A 126 24.84 -7.34 31.90
C PRO A 126 24.01 -8.47 32.54
N SER A 127 24.66 -9.23 33.42
CA SER A 127 24.10 -10.29 34.32
C SER A 127 23.90 -11.66 33.67
N GLY A 128 24.26 -12.80 34.26
CA GLY A 128 24.55 -13.09 35.66
C GLY A 128 23.49 -14.04 36.23
N SER A 129 23.94 -15.21 36.69
CA SER A 129 23.23 -16.20 37.53
C SER A 129 22.30 -17.23 36.85
N GLY A 130 22.34 -18.45 37.39
CA GLY A 130 21.82 -19.73 36.87
C GLY A 130 20.29 -19.81 36.70
N THR A 131 19.72 -20.93 36.26
CA THR A 131 19.85 -22.25 36.87
C THR A 131 19.45 -23.38 35.89
N SER A 132 19.99 -24.56 36.19
CA SER A 132 19.46 -25.93 35.99
C SER A 132 18.90 -26.36 34.63
N SER A 133 19.65 -27.29 34.05
CA SER A 133 19.26 -28.34 33.13
C SER A 133 17.85 -28.89 33.33
N ASP A 134 17.10 -28.98 32.24
CA ASP A 134 16.59 -30.28 31.79
C ASP A 134 16.33 -30.25 30.28
N GLY A 135 16.98 -31.18 29.58
CA GLY A 135 16.97 -31.26 28.13
C GLY A 135 16.00 -32.32 27.64
N ILE A 136 15.18 -31.97 26.64
CA ILE A 136 14.68 -32.93 25.67
C ILE A 136 14.89 -32.36 24.27
N VAL A 137 15.89 -32.93 23.60
CA VAL A 137 16.12 -32.86 22.16
C VAL A 137 15.27 -33.94 21.50
N TYR A 138 14.39 -33.55 20.58
CA TYR A 138 13.89 -34.48 19.56
C TYR A 138 14.24 -33.90 18.19
N SER A 139 15.39 -34.34 17.69
CA SER A 139 15.69 -34.41 16.27
C SER A 139 15.12 -35.74 15.77
N SER A 140 14.44 -35.77 14.62
CA SER A 140 14.59 -36.83 13.60
C SER A 140 13.76 -36.63 12.33
N HIS A 141 14.47 -36.29 11.26
CA HIS A 141 14.43 -36.80 9.89
C HIS A 141 13.21 -37.58 9.30
N VAL A 142 12.79 -37.06 8.13
CA VAL A 142 12.36 -37.69 6.86
C VAL A 142 11.16 -38.64 6.82
N SER A 143 10.23 -38.38 5.89
CA SER A 143 9.84 -39.31 4.83
C SER A 143 9.05 -38.60 3.73
N ASN A 144 9.50 -38.86 2.51
CA ASN A 144 8.89 -38.57 1.22
C ASN A 144 7.48 -39.19 1.15
N VAL A 145 6.48 -38.49 0.58
CA VAL A 145 5.23 -39.14 0.16
C VAL A 145 4.85 -38.72 -1.26
N GLU A 146 4.57 -39.76 -2.02
CA GLU A 146 4.24 -39.82 -3.43
C GLU A 146 2.86 -39.22 -3.78
N THR A 147 2.73 -38.98 -5.07
CA THR A 147 1.64 -38.47 -5.91
C THR A 147 0.20 -38.98 -5.68
N ALA A 148 -0.73 -38.01 -5.79
CA ALA A 148 -2.06 -37.97 -6.48
C ALA A 148 -3.15 -39.01 -6.09
N PRO A 149 -4.44 -38.60 -5.99
CA PRO A 149 -5.23 -38.33 -7.19
C PRO A 149 -6.15 -37.09 -7.13
N THR A 150 -6.46 -36.59 -8.32
CA THR A 150 -7.55 -35.68 -8.68
C THR A 150 -8.90 -36.31 -8.36
N GLU A 151 -9.73 -35.62 -7.60
CA GLU A 151 -11.16 -35.93 -7.46
C GLU A 151 -11.97 -34.75 -8.00
N GLU A 152 -12.82 -35.07 -8.98
CA GLU A 152 -13.86 -34.20 -9.54
C GLU A 152 -14.88 -33.91 -8.43
N TYR A 153 -15.24 -32.63 -8.28
CA TYR A 153 -16.32 -32.21 -7.40
C TYR A 153 -17.52 -31.86 -8.29
N GLU A 154 -18.55 -32.69 -8.26
CA GLU A 154 -19.85 -32.41 -8.89
C GLU A 154 -20.58 -31.28 -8.14
N GLU A 155 -21.20 -30.38 -8.92
CA GLU A 155 -22.13 -29.36 -8.45
C GLU A 155 -23.47 -29.99 -8.06
N GLY A 156 -23.90 -29.73 -6.82
CA GLY A 156 -25.28 -29.93 -6.38
C GLY A 156 -25.83 -28.62 -5.82
N TYR A 157 -26.62 -27.90 -6.62
CA TYR A 157 -27.43 -26.79 -6.13
C TYR A 157 -28.79 -27.34 -5.71
N GLU A 158 -29.02 -27.45 -4.40
CA GLU A 158 -30.35 -27.67 -3.85
C GLU A 158 -30.99 -26.29 -3.59
N ASP A 159 -32.08 -26.05 -4.31
CA ASP A 159 -32.93 -24.86 -4.25
C ASP A 159 -33.95 -25.07 -3.12
N GLU A 160 -33.66 -24.56 -1.93
CA GLU A 160 -34.67 -24.44 -0.86
C GLU A 160 -35.18 -23.00 -0.83
N GLU A 161 -36.42 -22.84 -1.33
CA GLU A 161 -37.19 -21.60 -1.20
C GLU A 161 -37.57 -21.36 0.26
N GLY A 162 -36.66 -20.73 0.98
CA GLY A 162 -36.88 -20.19 2.33
C GLY A 162 -37.58 -18.83 2.27
N GLU A 163 -38.86 -18.82 2.61
CA GLU A 163 -39.69 -17.65 2.88
C GLU A 163 -39.05 -16.77 3.98
N PHE A 164 -38.41 -15.66 3.60
CA PHE A 164 -37.80 -14.71 4.52
C PHE A 164 -38.80 -13.60 4.90
N GLU A 165 -39.32 -13.63 6.13
CA GLU A 165 -40.12 -12.55 6.69
C GLU A 165 -39.33 -11.22 6.70
N THR A 166 -39.86 -10.21 6.02
CA THR A 166 -39.36 -8.84 6.06
C THR A 166 -39.52 -8.25 7.46
N ILE A 167 -38.44 -8.28 8.24
CA ILE A 167 -38.32 -7.45 9.44
C ILE A 167 -38.17 -5.99 8.97
N GLU A 168 -39.23 -5.19 9.11
CA GLU A 168 -39.21 -3.73 8.96
C GLU A 168 -38.29 -3.14 10.04
N THR A 169 -37.00 -3.13 9.75
CA THR A 169 -36.02 -2.45 10.59
C THR A 169 -36.11 -0.97 10.26
N ASP A 170 -36.77 -0.19 11.11
CA ASP A 170 -36.80 1.28 11.03
C ASP A 170 -35.35 1.81 11.14
N MET A 171 -34.72 2.00 9.98
CA MET A 171 -33.34 2.48 9.85
C MET A 171 -33.20 4.01 10.06
N SER A 172 -34.23 4.69 10.57
CA SER A 172 -34.22 6.14 10.79
C SER A 172 -33.13 6.60 11.78
N GLY A 173 -32.64 5.72 12.65
CA GLY A 173 -31.57 6.01 13.62
C GLY A 173 -30.13 5.81 13.12
N LEU A 174 -29.91 5.17 11.96
CA LEU A 174 -28.57 4.77 11.52
C LEU A 174 -27.79 5.85 10.75
N MET A 175 -28.45 6.95 10.37
CA MET A 175 -27.88 7.99 9.50
C MET A 175 -27.23 9.16 10.25
N MET A 176 -26.81 8.97 11.50
CA MET A 176 -26.07 10.00 12.22
C MET A 176 -24.57 9.81 12.03
N ASN A 177 -23.97 10.68 11.20
CA ASN A 177 -22.52 10.77 11.14
C ASN A 177 -21.99 11.44 12.43
N THR A 178 -21.49 10.62 13.36
CA THR A 178 -20.98 11.02 14.68
C THR A 178 -19.71 11.89 14.61
N ASN A 179 -19.06 12.00 13.44
CA ASN A 179 -17.88 12.85 13.23
C ASN A 179 -18.21 14.32 12.91
N ARG A 180 -19.48 14.74 12.92
CA ARG A 180 -19.85 16.15 12.72
C ARG A 180 -19.53 16.98 13.98
N ARG A 181 -18.36 17.64 14.00
CA ARG A 181 -18.07 18.69 14.98
C ARG A 181 -19.11 19.81 14.85
N LYS A 182 -19.90 20.03 15.91
CA LYS A 182 -20.77 21.21 16.02
C LYS A 182 -19.86 22.44 16.18
N LYS A 183 -19.92 23.37 15.21
CA LYS A 183 -19.39 24.72 15.44
C LYS A 183 -20.38 25.42 16.34
N ASN A 184 -19.95 25.81 17.55
CA ASN A 184 -20.69 26.71 18.42
C ASN A 184 -20.65 28.09 17.74
N ILE A 185 -21.77 28.54 17.18
CA ILE A 185 -21.97 29.93 16.79
C ILE A 185 -22.77 30.53 17.92
N GLU A 186 -22.08 31.20 18.84
CA GLU A 186 -22.70 32.10 19.78
C GLU A 186 -23.23 33.29 18.97
N SER A 187 -24.55 33.34 18.84
CA SER A 187 -25.27 34.49 18.33
C SER A 187 -25.21 35.61 19.37
N GLU A 188 -24.24 36.50 19.22
CA GLU A 188 -24.23 37.79 19.90
C GLU A 188 -25.34 38.65 19.29
N SER A 189 -26.42 38.83 20.04
CA SER A 189 -27.52 39.72 19.70
C SER A 189 -27.08 41.17 19.89
N GLU A 190 -27.07 41.93 18.79
CA GLU A 190 -27.02 43.40 18.77
C GLU A 190 -28.15 43.97 19.64
N SER A 191 -27.81 44.84 20.59
CA SER A 191 -28.77 45.67 21.30
C SER A 191 -28.50 47.13 20.95
N ASP A 192 -29.37 47.62 20.07
CA ASP A 192 -29.58 49.02 19.68
C ASP A 192 -30.13 49.81 20.88
N SER A 193 -29.63 51.02 21.14
CA SER A 193 -30.28 52.04 21.98
C SER A 193 -29.73 53.43 21.66
N ASP A 194 -30.66 54.29 21.25
CA ASP A 194 -30.59 55.72 20.93
C ASP A 194 -30.22 56.59 22.15
#